data_AF-A0A2N1PI86-F1
#
_entry.id   AF-A0A2N1PI86-F1
#
_cell.length_a   1.000
_cell.length_b   1.000
_cell.length_c   1.000
_cell.angle_alpha   90.00
_cell.angle_beta   90.00
_cell.angle_gamma   90.00
#
_symmetry.space_group_name_H-M   'P 1'
#
loop_
_entity.id
_entity.type
_entity.pdbx_description
1 polymer ?
#
loop_
_entity_poly.entity_id
_entity_poly.type
_entity_poly.pdbx_seq_one_letter_code
_entity_poly.pdbx_strand_id
1 'polypeptide(L)'
;LAEVGDNIVQEYHFSLSKDLKQTLKFFEKANTKIKNIVYLNLIKVAMSDDFYNTLEHEFLEEMREQLQINDVKKKQLMRLVYMERDLRERAKRVVGH
;
A
#
# COMPACT_ATOMS: atom_id res chain seq x y z
N LEU A 1 25.82 -0.06 -29.35
CA LEU A 1 24.62 -0.92 -29.42
C LEU A 1 24.45 -1.80 -28.17
N ALA A 2 25.52 -2.26 -27.52
CA ALA A 2 25.44 -3.03 -26.27
C ALA A 2 25.01 -2.18 -25.05
N GLU A 3 25.42 -0.92 -24.97
CA GLU A 3 25.21 -0.03 -23.81
C GLU A 3 23.74 0.37 -23.56
N VAL A 4 22.92 0.37 -24.62
CA VAL A 4 21.47 0.67 -24.52
C VAL A 4 20.71 -0.56 -24.00
N GLY A 5 21.18 -1.77 -24.28
CA GLY A 5 20.56 -3.02 -23.84
C GLY A 5 20.73 -3.27 -22.34
N ASP A 6 21.89 -2.93 -21.77
CA ASP A 6 22.15 -3.14 -20.34
C ASP A 6 21.27 -2.25 -19.45
N ASN A 7 21.00 -1.01 -19.87
CA ASN A 7 20.07 -0.12 -19.15
C ASN A 7 18.62 -0.60 -19.21
N ILE A 8 18.20 -1.22 -20.31
CA ILE A 8 16.84 -1.76 -20.48
C ILE A 8 16.66 -3.05 -19.67
N VAL A 9 17.68 -3.93 -19.65
CA VAL A 9 17.62 -5.19 -18.87
C VAL A 9 17.56 -4.91 -17.36
N GLN A 10 18.24 -3.85 -16.88
CA GLN A 10 18.12 -3.40 -15.50
C GLN A 10 16.75 -2.80 -15.16
N GLU A 11 16.06 -2.20 -16.14
CA GLU A 11 14.68 -1.68 -15.98
C GLU A 11 13.65 -2.81 -15.81
N TYR A 12 13.86 -3.97 -16.45
CA TYR A 12 12.95 -5.12 -16.42
C TYR A 12 13.25 -6.13 -15.30
N HIS A 13 14.44 -6.08 -14.69
CA HIS A 13 14.71 -6.76 -13.43
C HIS A 13 14.37 -5.82 -12.28
N PHE A 14 13.13 -5.87 -11.82
CA PHE A 14 12.71 -5.21 -10.58
C PHE A 14 13.58 -5.70 -9.40
N SER A 15 14.70 -5.02 -9.14
CA SER A 15 15.51 -5.16 -7.92
C SER A 15 15.36 -3.93 -7.03
N LEU A 16 14.29 -3.16 -7.22
CA LEU A 16 14.12 -1.79 -6.69
C LEU A 16 13.86 -1.72 -5.18
N SER A 17 13.84 -2.86 -4.48
CA SER A 17 14.08 -2.86 -3.04
C SER A 17 14.62 -4.19 -2.53
N LYS A 18 15.91 -4.22 -2.18
CA LYS A 18 16.52 -5.35 -1.48
C LYS A 18 15.95 -5.55 -0.07
N ASP A 19 15.45 -4.47 0.55
CA ASP A 19 14.94 -4.45 1.91
C ASP A 19 13.88 -3.35 2.09
N LEU A 20 13.05 -3.50 3.13
CA LEU A 20 11.96 -2.56 3.48
C LEU A 20 12.45 -1.11 3.56
N LYS A 21 13.63 -0.89 4.14
CA LYS A 21 14.17 0.45 4.35
C LYS A 21 14.50 1.13 3.02
N GLN A 22 15.03 0.39 2.05
CA GLN A 22 15.25 0.90 0.70
C GLN A 22 13.93 1.16 -0.04
N THR A 23 12.93 0.29 0.12
CA THR A 23 11.59 0.52 -0.43
C THR A 23 11.00 1.84 0.09
N LEU A 24 11.11 2.08 1.40
CA LEU A 24 10.55 3.29 2.02
C LEU A 24 11.27 4.55 1.54
N LYS A 25 12.60 4.53 1.48
CA LYS A 25 13.40 5.63 0.93
C LYS A 25 13.04 5.97 -0.51
N PHE A 26 12.68 4.97 -1.32
CA PHE A 26 12.21 5.21 -2.68
C PHE A 26 10.90 6.02 -2.68
N PHE A 27 9.95 5.67 -1.82
CA PHE A 27 8.65 6.36 -1.74
C PHE A 27 8.68 7.68 -0.96
N GLU A 28 9.68 7.94 -0.10
CA GLU A 28 9.86 9.22 0.59
C GLU A 28 9.94 10.40 -0.40
N LYS A 29 10.59 10.20 -1.56
CA LYS A 29 10.75 11.22 -2.59
C LYS A 29 9.56 11.31 -3.56
N ALA A 30 8.60 10.39 -3.45
CA ALA A 30 7.44 10.37 -4.33
C ALA A 30 6.47 11.52 -4.01
N ASN A 31 5.65 11.88 -4.99
CA ASN A 31 4.60 12.87 -4.77
C ASN A 31 3.50 12.33 -3.82
N THR A 32 2.71 13.23 -3.25
CA THR A 32 1.65 12.90 -2.29
C THR A 32 0.64 11.88 -2.83
N LYS A 33 0.34 11.92 -4.13
CA LYS A 33 -0.60 10.97 -4.75
C LYS A 33 -0.05 9.55 -4.67
N ILE A 34 1.22 9.34 -5.02
CA ILE A 34 1.86 8.02 -4.94
C ILE A 34 1.92 7.54 -3.49
N LYS A 35 2.35 8.40 -2.55
CA LYS A 35 2.40 8.06 -1.12
C LYS A 35 1.04 7.61 -0.58
N ASN A 36 -0.04 8.31 -0.94
CA ASN A 36 -1.40 7.92 -0.58
C ASN A 36 -1.82 6.56 -1.17
N ILE A 37 -1.43 6.27 -2.41
CA ILE A 37 -1.71 4.98 -3.06
C ILE A 37 -0.96 3.84 -2.36
N VAL A 38 0.33 4.04 -2.07
CA VAL A 38 1.14 3.05 -1.33
C VAL A 38 0.48 2.73 0.01
N TYR A 39 0.12 3.75 0.78
CA TYR A 39 -0.51 3.55 2.07
C TYR A 39 -1.89 2.90 1.97
N LEU A 40 -2.71 3.27 0.98
CA LEU A 40 -3.99 2.62 0.74
C LEU A 40 -3.83 1.11 0.46
N ASN A 41 -2.81 0.74 -0.32
CA ASN A 41 -2.51 -0.66 -0.59
C ASN A 41 -2.06 -1.40 0.67
N LEU A 42 -1.25 -0.77 1.52
CA LEU A 42 -0.84 -1.35 2.80
C LEU A 42 -2.05 -1.58 3.72
N ILE A 43 -2.94 -0.60 3.86
CA ILE A 43 -4.19 -0.75 4.64
C ILE A 43 -5.00 -1.93 4.08
N LYS A 44 -5.13 -2.02 2.75
CA LYS A 44 -5.92 -3.08 2.11
C LYS A 44 -5.36 -4.47 2.38
N VAL A 45 -4.04 -4.62 2.42
CA VAL A 45 -3.37 -5.90 2.72
C VAL A 45 -3.51 -6.23 4.21
N ALA A 46 -3.20 -5.29 5.09
CA ALA A 46 -3.25 -5.46 6.54
C ALA A 46 -4.68 -5.70 7.08
N MET A 47 -5.71 -5.37 6.31
CA MET A 47 -7.11 -5.58 6.67
C MET A 47 -7.80 -6.57 5.73
N SER A 48 -7.01 -7.35 4.96
CA SER A 48 -7.55 -8.30 3.99
C SER A 48 -8.16 -9.53 4.66
N ASP A 49 -7.65 -9.88 5.83
CA ASP A 49 -8.19 -10.88 6.73
C ASP A 49 -9.01 -10.22 7.86
N ASP A 50 -9.81 -11.03 8.53
CA ASP A 50 -10.70 -10.55 9.60
C ASP A 50 -9.96 -10.29 10.93
N PHE A 51 -8.61 -10.33 10.93
CA PHE A 51 -7.77 -10.34 12.12
C PHE A 51 -6.81 -9.14 12.23
N TYR A 52 -7.26 -7.96 11.78
CA TYR A 52 -6.51 -6.72 11.96
C TYR A 52 -6.14 -6.51 13.43
N ASN A 53 -4.85 -6.67 13.74
CA ASN A 53 -4.34 -6.72 15.10
C ASN A 53 -3.40 -5.54 15.43
N THR A 54 -2.93 -5.49 16.67
CA THR A 54 -2.08 -4.40 17.16
C THR A 54 -0.76 -4.28 16.40
N LEU A 55 -0.13 -5.39 15.98
CA LEU A 55 1.15 -5.33 15.27
C LEU A 55 0.97 -4.73 13.87
N GLU A 56 -0.12 -5.09 13.18
CA GLU A 56 -0.47 -4.49 11.89
C GLU A 56 -0.86 -3.02 12.03
N HIS A 57 -1.50 -2.67 13.15
CA HIS A 57 -1.79 -1.28 13.48
C HIS A 57 -0.53 -0.46 13.67
N GLU A 58 0.38 -0.93 14.51
CA GLU A 58 1.67 -0.27 14.76
C GLU A 58 2.49 -0.14 13.47
N PHE A 59 2.55 -1.19 12.66
CA PHE A 59 3.21 -1.14 11.35
C PHE A 59 2.60 -0.08 10.44
N LEU A 60 1.26 0.00 10.34
CA LEU A 60 0.61 1.04 9.54
C LEU A 60 0.85 2.45 10.09
N GLU A 61 0.98 2.64 11.40
CA GLU A 61 1.33 3.95 11.95
C GLU A 61 2.75 4.37 11.61
N GLU A 62 3.72 3.45 11.71
CA GLU A 62 5.09 3.73 11.28
C GLU A 62 5.12 4.12 9.80
N MET A 63 4.42 3.38 8.94
CA MET A 63 4.37 3.66 7.51
C MET A 63 3.68 4.99 7.21
N ARG A 64 2.63 5.34 7.97
CA ARG A 64 1.93 6.62 7.86
C ARG A 64 2.88 7.78 8.12
N GLU A 65 3.71 7.69 9.16
CA GLU A 65 4.69 8.72 9.52
C GLU A 65 5.77 8.87 8.46
N GLN A 66 6.36 7.77 8.00
CA GLN A 66 7.38 7.76 6.95
C GLN A 66 6.86 8.34 5.63
N LEU A 67 5.61 8.03 5.27
CA LEU A 67 4.94 8.56 4.08
C LEU A 67 4.32 9.95 4.31
N GLN A 68 4.46 10.55 5.50
CA GLN A 68 3.94 11.88 5.86
C GLN A 68 2.43 12.03 5.61
N ILE A 69 1.66 11.00 5.93
CA ILE A 69 0.22 10.97 5.75
C ILE A 69 -0.45 11.50 7.02
N ASN A 70 -1.22 12.58 6.90
CA ASN A 70 -1.94 13.14 8.04
C ASN A 70 -3.15 12.27 8.43
N ASP A 71 -3.64 12.47 9.66
CA ASP A 71 -4.75 11.68 10.22
C ASP A 71 -6.05 11.80 9.43
N VAL A 72 -6.32 12.98 8.85
CA VAL A 72 -7.50 13.19 8.01
C VAL A 72 -7.44 12.28 6.79
N LYS A 73 -6.29 12.23 6.11
CA LYS A 73 -6.08 11.39 4.94
C LYS A 73 -6.09 9.90 5.30
N LYS A 74 -5.45 9.51 6.41
CA LYS A 74 -5.53 8.15 6.97
C LYS A 74 -6.99 7.70 7.11
N LYS A 75 -7.81 8.49 7.82
CA LYS A 75 -9.24 8.18 8.03
C LYS A 75 -10.00 8.06 6.71
N GLN A 76 -9.72 8.93 5.73
CA GLN A 76 -10.33 8.85 4.41
C GLN A 76 -9.95 7.55 3.67
N LEU A 77 -8.68 7.15 3.70
CA LEU A 77 -8.20 5.96 3.02
C LEU A 77 -8.73 4.68 3.69
N MET A 78 -8.73 4.60 5.02
CA MET A 78 -9.33 3.49 5.75
C MET A 78 -10.83 3.35 5.42
N ARG A 79 -11.57 4.46 5.34
CA ARG A 79 -12.99 4.44 4.97
C ARG A 79 -13.22 3.82 3.60
N LEU A 80 -12.34 4.07 2.61
CA LEU A 80 -12.46 3.44 1.29
C LEU A 80 -12.34 1.92 1.36
N VAL A 81 -11.39 1.40 2.15
CA VAL A 81 -11.19 -0.04 2.34
C VAL A 81 -12.39 -0.68 3.02
N TYR A 82 -12.94 -0.05 4.07
CA TYR A 82 -14.18 -0.53 4.71
C TYR A 82 -15.36 -0.56 3.75
N MET A 83 -15.54 0.48 2.93
CA MET A 83 -16.61 0.54 1.93
C MET A 83 -16.48 -0.58 0.88
N GLU A 84 -15.25 -0.89 0.44
CA GLU A 84 -14.99 -2.02 -0.46
C GLU A 84 -15.35 -3.35 0.21
N ARG A 85 -14.96 -3.54 1.46
CA ARG A 85 -15.27 -4.76 2.23
C ARG A 85 -16.78 -4.94 2.40
N ASP A 86 -17.49 -3.89 2.81
CA ASP A 86 -18.94 -3.92 2.97
C ASP A 86 -19.67 -4.21 1.65
N LEU A 87 -19.15 -3.70 0.52
CA LEU A 87 -19.66 -4.06 -0.80
C LEU A 87 -19.45 -5.55 -1.10
N ARG A 88 -18.26 -6.09 -0.83
CA ARG A 88 -17.95 -7.51 -1.03
C ARG A 88 -18.84 -8.42 -0.17
N GLU A 89 -19.04 -8.09 1.10
CA GLU A 89 -19.90 -8.86 2.00
C GLU A 89 -21.38 -8.79 1.62
N ARG A 90 -21.85 -7.63 1.14
CA ARG A 90 -23.21 -7.53 0.56
C ARG A 90 -23.35 -8.40 -0.70
N ALA A 91 -22.36 -8.38 -1.60
CA ALA A 91 -22.39 -9.20 -2.81
C ALA A 91 -22.41 -10.70 -2.48
N LYS A 92 -21.59 -11.16 -1.53
CA LYS A 92 -21.59 -12.55 -1.05
C LYS A 92 -22.97 -12.97 -0.55
N ARG A 93 -23.64 -12.12 0.23
CA ARG A 93 -25.01 -12.39 0.73
C ARG A 93 -26.04 -12.48 -0.39
N VAL A 94 -25.95 -11.63 -1.41
CA VAL A 94 -26.86 -11.67 -2.56
C VAL A 94 -26.65 -12.91 -3.42
N VAL A 95 -25.41 -13.35 -3.61
CA VAL A 95 -25.08 -14.53 -4.43
C VAL A 95 -25.27 -15.86 -3.69
N GLY A 96 -25.06 -15.87 -2.37
CA GLY A 96 -25.24 -17.05 -1.53
C GLY A 96 -26.70 -17.36 -1.15
N HIS A 97 -27.62 -16.46 -1.50
CA HIS A 97 -29.08 -16.66 -1.48
C HIS A 97 -29.60 -16.91 -2.90
#